data_AF-A0A7J7PDT0-F1
#
_entry.id   AF-A0A7J7PDT0-F1
#
_cell.length_a   1.000
_cell.length_b   1.000
_cell.length_c   1.000
_cell.angle_alpha   90.00
_cell.angle_beta   90.00
_cell.angle_gamma   90.00
#
_symmetry.space_group_name_H-M   'P 1'
#
loop_
_entity.id
_entity.type
_entity.pdbx_description
1 polymer ?
#
loop_
_entity_poly.entity_id
_entity_poly.type
_entity_poly.pdbx_seq_one_letter_code
_entity_poly.pdbx_strand_id
1 'polypeptide(L)'
;MYAAAAVADVGFGVGHTRETETKGIWVWGQPQTAAGGSKTVLYVDTEGFESTGRSNSYDDRVFAVATVMSSLLIYNLPETIRGSDVSKLSFVVELAAGFYDHANKSSVAVPVEPGSMLWVIQRDFLQGKSVQQLVTDALAPVPNPHKDQAIAETNNIRASLASIARNSTGFSLPQPHLDRTKLCELGDAQLEPKYVAQRDALKQLVLQQAGQKVVGGEVLTGKRLAALLQSLVAALNAKEIPTGAGLIDSFNREAVSKALAAFTAALDQAVQLPVDEAVLDQAERRAREEALSVFKEQLLGCRQAEALQAQLDAAVTKEAKAKRTANQAESNVVCQAHEMKCAKQLAGMAGALQIPSMRQFEGRYAACLATFEAKCVGPARSSSAERLQLAWSQARMQFGKDYNDRLFTGLLVAAVADIVIFRFVIKAALLEAAGWLAVVFLELYPHLLGGAGNMYTTRWWKATAAVWEALVLLLFGAGGLLLWVSCGVAAVLGWQRVRRRQQHKKAVLTSPLGDVRDLDV
;
A
#
# COMPACT_ATOMS: atom_id res chain seq x y z
N MET A 1 4.59 -51.93 -11.30
CA MET A 1 5.35 -52.97 -10.54
C MET A 1 4.33 -54.05 -10.18
N TYR A 2 4.66 -55.33 -10.40
CA TYR A 2 3.83 -56.54 -10.49
C TYR A 2 3.18 -56.83 -11.85
N ALA A 3 3.65 -57.93 -12.46
CA ALA A 3 2.97 -58.67 -13.51
C ALA A 3 2.71 -60.08 -12.93
N ALA A 4 1.48 -60.31 -12.49
CA ALA A 4 0.97 -61.63 -12.19
C ALA A 4 -0.52 -61.62 -12.51
N ALA A 5 -0.88 -62.31 -13.59
CA ALA A 5 -2.20 -62.85 -13.93
C ALA A 5 -3.42 -61.90 -13.81
N ALA A 6 -3.94 -61.49 -14.97
CA ALA A 6 -5.36 -61.27 -15.23
C ALA A 6 -6.16 -60.49 -14.15
N VAL A 7 -5.75 -59.25 -13.85
CA VAL A 7 -6.64 -58.26 -13.22
C VAL A 7 -6.32 -56.90 -13.86
N ALA A 8 -7.30 -56.30 -14.52
CA ALA A 8 -7.20 -55.01 -15.20
C ALA A 8 -7.08 -53.79 -14.23
N ASP A 9 -6.48 -53.97 -13.04
CA ASP A 9 -6.62 -53.02 -11.93
C ASP A 9 -5.36 -52.88 -11.03
N VAL A 10 -4.15 -53.16 -11.54
CA VAL A 10 -2.91 -53.16 -10.72
C VAL A 10 -1.83 -52.16 -11.20
N GLY A 11 -2.21 -51.13 -11.98
CA GLY A 11 -1.22 -50.16 -12.49
C GLY A 11 -1.82 -49.09 -13.39
N PHE A 12 -0.94 -48.28 -13.99
CA PHE A 12 -1.33 -47.41 -15.10
C PHE A 12 -1.86 -48.25 -16.27
N GLY A 13 -2.88 -47.73 -16.97
CA GLY A 13 -3.41 -48.38 -18.16
C GLY A 13 -2.34 -48.51 -19.24
N VAL A 14 -2.29 -49.65 -19.90
CA VAL A 14 -1.30 -49.95 -20.94
C VAL A 14 -2.02 -50.32 -22.23
N GLY A 15 -1.76 -49.54 -23.28
CA GLY A 15 -2.35 -49.75 -24.60
C GLY A 15 -1.49 -50.63 -25.49
N HIS A 16 -2.14 -51.38 -26.38
CA HIS A 16 -1.50 -52.18 -27.44
C HIS A 16 -1.93 -51.73 -28.85
N THR A 17 -2.76 -50.69 -28.94
CA THR A 17 -3.22 -50.07 -30.18
C THR A 17 -2.22 -49.02 -30.70
N ARG A 18 -2.45 -48.52 -31.92
CA ARG A 18 -1.65 -47.43 -32.49
C ARG A 18 -1.97 -46.05 -31.89
N GLU A 19 -3.07 -45.94 -31.16
CA GLU A 19 -3.45 -44.73 -30.43
C GLU A 19 -2.75 -44.69 -29.07
N THR A 20 -2.41 -43.49 -28.60
CA THR A 20 -1.86 -43.31 -27.25
C THR A 20 -2.90 -43.67 -26.19
N GLU A 21 -2.54 -44.56 -25.28
CA GLU A 21 -3.39 -44.92 -24.13
C GLU A 21 -3.39 -43.80 -23.09
N THR A 22 -2.21 -43.48 -22.56
CA THR A 22 -2.03 -42.38 -21.61
C THR A 22 -2.29 -41.06 -22.34
N LYS A 23 -3.26 -40.28 -21.84
CA LYS A 23 -3.53 -38.91 -22.28
C LYS A 23 -3.08 -37.91 -21.21
N GLY A 24 -2.21 -36.99 -21.57
CA GLY A 24 -1.64 -35.99 -20.66
C GLY A 24 -0.66 -36.59 -19.66
N ILE A 25 -0.90 -36.38 -18.37
CA ILE A 25 -0.01 -36.81 -17.27
C ILE A 25 -0.84 -37.51 -16.20
N TRP A 26 -0.44 -38.71 -15.84
CA TRP A 26 -1.08 -39.54 -14.83
C TRP A 26 -0.17 -39.64 -13.62
N VAL A 27 -0.75 -39.51 -12.43
CA VAL A 27 -0.02 -39.61 -11.16
C VAL A 27 -0.55 -40.81 -10.40
N TRP A 28 0.34 -41.66 -9.90
CA TRP A 28 -0.07 -42.82 -9.13
C TRP A 28 -0.61 -42.40 -7.76
N GLY A 29 -1.89 -42.70 -7.48
CA GLY A 29 -2.61 -42.20 -6.31
C GLY A 29 -2.13 -42.74 -4.95
N GLN A 30 -1.29 -43.78 -4.94
CA GLN A 30 -0.72 -44.38 -3.74
C GLN A 30 0.81 -44.25 -3.72
N PRO A 31 1.37 -43.20 -3.09
CA PRO A 31 2.82 -43.02 -3.02
C PRO A 31 3.49 -44.18 -2.29
N GLN A 32 4.63 -44.65 -2.78
CA GLN A 32 5.37 -45.75 -2.17
C GLN A 32 6.45 -45.23 -1.22
N THR A 33 6.57 -45.82 -0.03
CA THR A 33 7.67 -45.49 0.87
C THR A 33 8.92 -46.26 0.43
N ALA A 34 10.03 -45.56 0.22
CA ALA A 34 11.30 -46.20 -0.11
C ALA A 34 11.83 -47.00 1.10
N ALA A 35 12.69 -47.99 0.84
CA ALA A 35 13.33 -48.80 1.87
C ALA A 35 14.03 -47.88 2.91
N GLY A 36 13.62 -47.98 4.18
CA GLY A 36 14.12 -47.15 5.28
C GLY A 36 13.17 -46.05 5.78
N GLY A 37 11.96 -45.89 5.21
CA GLY A 37 10.89 -45.07 5.79
C GLY A 37 11.03 -43.54 5.64
N SER A 38 12.15 -43.05 5.11
CA SER A 38 12.48 -41.62 5.06
C SER A 38 12.10 -40.89 3.77
N LYS A 39 11.60 -41.60 2.75
CA LYS A 39 11.29 -41.03 1.43
C LYS A 39 9.96 -41.57 0.89
N THR A 40 9.18 -40.70 0.29
CA THR A 40 7.96 -41.03 -0.42
C THR A 40 8.19 -40.87 -1.93
N VAL A 41 7.99 -41.95 -2.68
CA VAL A 41 8.16 -42.01 -4.13
C VAL A 41 6.79 -41.86 -4.79
N LEU A 42 6.69 -40.87 -5.67
CA LEU A 42 5.52 -40.64 -6.50
C LEU A 42 5.86 -41.03 -7.93
N TYR A 43 5.06 -41.92 -8.52
CA TYR A 43 5.20 -42.30 -9.92
C TYR A 43 4.32 -41.41 -10.79
N VAL A 44 4.90 -40.94 -11.88
CA VAL A 44 4.21 -40.14 -12.89
C VAL A 44 4.41 -40.82 -14.24
N ASP A 45 3.31 -41.07 -14.94
CA ASP A 45 3.29 -41.55 -16.32
C ASP A 45 2.83 -40.43 -17.25
N THR A 46 3.39 -40.37 -18.45
CA THR A 46 3.17 -39.28 -19.41
C THR A 46 2.70 -39.82 -20.75
N GLU A 47 1.88 -39.05 -21.46
CA GLU A 47 1.54 -39.34 -22.85
C GLU A 47 2.80 -39.45 -23.72
N GLY A 48 2.80 -40.44 -24.62
CA GLY A 48 3.90 -40.68 -25.54
C GLY A 48 4.01 -39.56 -26.59
N PHE A 49 5.26 -39.21 -26.91
CA PHE A 49 5.57 -38.23 -27.96
C PHE A 49 5.08 -38.67 -29.35
N GLU A 50 4.86 -37.69 -30.22
CA GLU A 50 4.50 -37.86 -31.64
C GLU A 50 3.20 -38.65 -31.84
N SER A 51 2.26 -38.52 -30.91
CA SER A 51 0.95 -39.14 -31.06
C SER A 51 0.17 -38.52 -32.24
N THR A 52 -0.54 -39.36 -32.99
CA THR A 52 -1.26 -38.91 -34.19
C THR A 52 -2.31 -37.88 -33.84
N GLY A 53 -2.18 -36.66 -34.38
CA GLY A 53 -3.11 -35.56 -34.15
C GLY A 53 -2.72 -34.58 -33.02
N ARG A 54 -1.52 -34.71 -32.43
CA ARG A 54 -0.97 -33.71 -31.51
C ARG A 54 0.11 -32.85 -32.19
N SER A 55 0.26 -31.62 -31.71
CA SER A 55 1.34 -30.72 -32.13
C SER A 55 2.59 -30.94 -31.28
N ASN A 56 3.77 -30.67 -31.83
CA ASN A 56 5.03 -30.69 -31.06
C ASN A 56 4.94 -29.82 -29.80
N SER A 57 4.22 -28.70 -29.87
CA SER A 57 3.99 -27.82 -28.72
C SER A 57 3.18 -28.46 -27.59
N TYR A 58 2.36 -29.49 -27.84
CA TYR A 58 1.67 -30.22 -26.79
C TYR A 58 2.64 -31.15 -26.07
N ASP A 59 3.44 -31.88 -26.84
CA ASP A 59 4.49 -32.76 -26.36
C ASP A 59 5.51 -32.01 -25.50
N ASP A 60 5.94 -30.83 -25.94
CA ASP A 60 6.85 -29.94 -25.20
C ASP A 60 6.27 -29.55 -23.84
N ARG A 61 4.96 -29.28 -23.76
CA ARG A 61 4.27 -28.92 -22.50
C ARG A 61 4.19 -30.09 -21.53
N VAL A 62 3.82 -31.28 -22.02
CA VAL A 62 3.77 -32.50 -21.19
C VAL A 62 5.16 -32.77 -20.62
N PHE A 63 6.18 -32.64 -21.45
CA PHE A 63 7.57 -32.85 -21.04
C PHE A 63 8.10 -31.80 -20.08
N ALA A 64 7.71 -30.54 -20.25
CA ALA A 64 8.02 -29.44 -19.34
C ALA A 64 7.59 -29.78 -17.91
N VAL A 65 6.32 -30.14 -17.77
CA VAL A 65 5.71 -30.46 -16.48
C VAL A 65 6.38 -31.69 -15.87
N ALA A 66 6.61 -32.74 -16.66
CA ALA A 66 7.30 -33.95 -16.24
C ALA A 66 8.73 -33.70 -15.73
N THR A 67 9.45 -32.79 -16.37
CA THR A 67 10.82 -32.43 -15.99
C THR A 67 10.84 -31.63 -14.69
N VAL A 68 9.97 -30.64 -14.54
CA VAL A 68 9.92 -29.81 -13.32
C VAL A 68 9.51 -30.64 -12.11
N MET A 69 8.53 -31.54 -12.26
CA MET A 69 8.00 -32.33 -11.16
C MET A 69 8.93 -33.47 -10.70
N SER A 70 9.76 -34.01 -11.59
CA SER A 70 10.56 -35.21 -11.31
C SER A 70 11.89 -34.89 -10.62
N SER A 71 12.29 -35.74 -9.68
CA SER A 71 13.67 -35.82 -9.18
C SER A 71 14.53 -36.80 -9.98
N LEU A 72 13.88 -37.76 -10.66
CA LEU A 72 14.48 -38.69 -11.61
C LEU A 72 13.60 -38.72 -12.85
N LEU A 73 14.11 -38.22 -13.97
CA LEU A 73 13.41 -38.25 -15.26
C LEU A 73 13.86 -39.49 -16.04
N ILE A 74 12.91 -40.38 -16.35
CA ILE A 74 13.17 -41.59 -17.13
C ILE A 74 12.83 -41.32 -18.59
N TYR A 75 13.84 -41.28 -19.44
CA TYR A 75 13.66 -41.11 -20.88
C TYR A 75 13.67 -42.49 -21.57
N ASN A 76 12.47 -42.99 -21.86
CA ASN A 76 12.24 -44.32 -22.39
C ASN A 76 12.28 -44.32 -23.92
N LEU A 77 13.29 -44.97 -24.49
CA LEU A 77 13.55 -45.02 -25.92
C LEU A 77 13.38 -46.44 -26.47
N PRO A 78 12.92 -46.58 -27.73
CA PRO A 78 12.56 -47.87 -28.29
C PRO A 78 13.72 -48.83 -28.57
N GLU A 79 14.87 -48.34 -29.06
CA GLU A 79 15.97 -49.18 -29.61
C GLU A 79 17.35 -48.52 -29.52
N THR A 80 17.46 -47.22 -29.79
CA THR A 80 18.73 -46.46 -29.73
C THR A 80 18.47 -44.97 -29.53
N ILE A 81 19.52 -44.20 -29.30
CA ILE A 81 19.47 -42.73 -29.16
C ILE A 81 19.74 -42.09 -30.52
N ARG A 82 18.72 -41.45 -31.12
CA ARG A 82 18.87 -40.73 -32.40
C ARG A 82 19.11 -39.24 -32.14
N GLY A 83 19.65 -38.55 -33.14
CA GLY A 83 19.83 -37.09 -33.07
C GLY A 83 18.52 -36.34 -32.81
N SER A 84 17.42 -36.78 -33.43
CA SER A 84 16.08 -36.23 -33.20
C SER A 84 15.60 -36.40 -31.76
N ASP A 85 15.99 -37.49 -31.09
CA ASP A 85 15.63 -37.74 -29.69
C ASP A 85 16.36 -36.73 -28.78
N VAL A 86 17.61 -36.40 -29.09
CA VAL A 86 18.37 -35.34 -28.39
C VAL A 86 17.80 -33.95 -28.68
N SER A 87 17.42 -33.65 -29.93
CA SER A 87 16.84 -32.36 -30.28
C SER A 87 15.54 -32.06 -29.53
N LYS A 88 14.70 -33.06 -29.23
CA LYS A 88 13.47 -32.90 -28.42
C LYS A 88 13.76 -32.48 -26.96
N LEU A 89 14.98 -32.71 -26.49
CA LEU A 89 15.40 -32.30 -25.15
C LEU A 89 15.88 -30.85 -25.10
N SER A 90 15.86 -30.11 -26.22
CA SER A 90 16.16 -28.67 -26.26
C SER A 90 15.31 -27.87 -25.27
N PHE A 91 14.03 -28.24 -25.15
CA PHE A 91 13.11 -27.60 -24.24
C PHE A 91 13.54 -27.78 -22.78
N VAL A 92 14.06 -28.96 -22.40
CA VAL A 92 14.59 -29.20 -21.04
C VAL A 92 15.75 -28.29 -20.74
N VAL A 93 16.60 -28.04 -21.73
CA VAL A 93 17.71 -27.09 -21.60
C VAL A 93 17.21 -25.67 -21.38
N GLU A 94 16.19 -25.23 -22.12
CA GLU A 94 15.62 -23.89 -21.94
C GLU A 94 14.96 -23.72 -20.57
N LEU A 95 14.17 -24.71 -20.17
CA LEU A 95 13.53 -24.74 -18.86
C LEU A 95 14.61 -24.77 -17.77
N ALA A 96 15.63 -25.60 -17.94
CA ALA A 96 16.75 -25.66 -17.04
C ALA A 96 17.52 -24.35 -16.94
N ALA A 97 17.81 -23.67 -18.05
CA ALA A 97 18.48 -22.38 -18.03
C ALA A 97 17.64 -21.30 -17.32
N GLY A 98 16.31 -21.39 -17.40
CA GLY A 98 15.42 -20.50 -16.65
C GLY A 98 15.37 -20.74 -15.16
N PHE A 99 15.20 -22.00 -14.76
CA PHE A 99 15.00 -22.40 -13.37
C PHE A 99 16.31 -22.68 -12.62
N TYR A 100 17.42 -22.98 -13.30
CA TYR A 100 18.66 -23.53 -12.69
C TYR A 100 19.90 -22.63 -12.79
N ASP A 101 19.89 -21.54 -13.57
CA ASP A 101 21.08 -20.70 -13.84
C ASP A 101 21.47 -19.72 -12.71
N HIS A 102 21.09 -20.03 -11.46
CA HIS A 102 21.54 -19.33 -10.25
C HIS A 102 22.81 -19.92 -9.61
N ALA A 103 23.44 -20.90 -10.26
CA ALA A 103 24.52 -21.70 -9.65
C ALA A 103 25.82 -20.94 -9.32
N ASN A 104 25.96 -19.64 -9.61
CA ASN A 104 27.28 -18.99 -9.45
C ASN A 104 27.42 -17.63 -8.78
N LYS A 105 26.38 -16.84 -8.40
CA LYS A 105 26.66 -15.48 -7.84
C LYS A 105 25.76 -14.88 -6.74
N SER A 106 24.76 -15.55 -6.18
CA SER A 106 24.02 -14.98 -5.05
C SER A 106 23.30 -16.05 -4.22
N SER A 107 23.23 -15.82 -2.91
CA SER A 107 22.58 -16.65 -1.89
C SER A 107 21.05 -16.69 -2.01
N VAL A 108 20.51 -16.61 -3.21
CA VAL A 108 19.07 -16.67 -3.51
C VAL A 108 18.76 -18.07 -4.02
N ALA A 109 17.78 -18.69 -3.38
CA ALA A 109 17.46 -20.09 -3.50
C ALA A 109 17.22 -20.52 -4.96
N VAL A 110 17.93 -21.56 -5.41
CA VAL A 110 17.74 -22.21 -6.71
C VAL A 110 16.28 -22.69 -6.82
N PRO A 111 15.46 -22.17 -7.75
CA PRO A 111 14.03 -22.48 -7.78
C PRO A 111 13.71 -23.97 -7.83
N VAL A 112 14.46 -24.78 -8.56
CA VAL A 112 14.26 -26.23 -8.70
C VAL A 112 15.65 -26.84 -8.90
N GLU A 113 16.03 -28.00 -8.35
CA GLU A 113 17.28 -28.66 -8.80
C GLU A 113 16.98 -29.59 -9.99
N PRO A 114 17.84 -29.60 -11.05
CA PRO A 114 17.69 -30.57 -12.13
C PRO A 114 17.80 -31.98 -11.56
N GLY A 115 16.79 -32.79 -11.85
CA GLY A 115 16.78 -34.19 -11.47
C GLY A 115 17.88 -34.99 -12.17
N SER A 116 18.11 -36.20 -11.71
CA SER A 116 18.93 -37.16 -12.46
C SER A 116 18.15 -37.64 -13.69
N MET A 117 18.86 -38.01 -14.76
CA MET A 117 18.24 -38.51 -15.99
C MET A 117 18.65 -39.96 -16.21
N LEU A 118 17.66 -40.84 -16.39
CA LEU A 118 17.85 -42.25 -16.68
C LEU A 118 17.36 -42.56 -18.10
N TRP A 119 18.31 -42.90 -18.96
CA TRP A 119 18.06 -43.25 -20.36
C TRP A 119 17.78 -44.75 -20.44
N VAL A 120 16.53 -45.13 -20.69
CA VAL A 120 16.13 -46.54 -20.79
C VAL A 120 15.99 -46.91 -22.26
N ILE A 121 16.88 -47.75 -22.75
CA ILE A 121 16.85 -48.29 -24.12
C ILE A 121 16.11 -49.62 -24.10
N GLN A 122 14.90 -49.65 -24.66
CA GLN A 122 14.15 -50.88 -24.83
C GLN A 122 14.68 -51.71 -25.99
N ARG A 123 14.30 -52.99 -26.02
CA ARG A 123 14.61 -53.93 -27.11
C ARG A 123 16.07 -53.86 -27.53
N ASP A 124 16.98 -53.75 -26.56
CA ASP A 124 18.38 -53.67 -26.86
C ASP A 124 18.89 -55.04 -27.34
N PHE A 125 19.17 -55.10 -28.64
CA PHE A 125 19.82 -56.23 -29.31
C PHE A 125 21.19 -55.82 -29.86
N LEU A 126 21.63 -54.59 -29.60
CA LEU A 126 22.86 -54.05 -30.16
C LEU A 126 24.07 -54.58 -29.37
N GLN A 127 25.11 -54.97 -30.11
CA GLN A 127 26.37 -55.44 -29.53
C GLN A 127 27.45 -54.36 -29.67
N GLY A 128 28.44 -54.37 -28.78
CA GLY A 128 29.57 -53.45 -28.83
C GLY A 128 29.71 -52.62 -27.56
N LYS A 129 29.64 -51.29 -27.72
CA LYS A 129 29.81 -50.33 -26.60
C LYS A 129 28.72 -50.51 -25.54
N SER A 130 29.04 -50.20 -24.28
CA SER A 130 28.04 -50.20 -23.21
C SER A 130 26.98 -49.12 -23.44
N VAL A 131 25.80 -49.31 -22.86
CA VAL A 131 24.69 -48.33 -22.92
C VAL A 131 25.11 -46.99 -22.31
N GLN A 132 25.89 -47.01 -21.23
CA GLN A 132 26.43 -45.80 -20.65
C GLN A 132 27.32 -45.04 -21.64
N GLN A 133 28.17 -45.75 -22.40
CA GLN A 133 28.99 -45.14 -23.43
C GLN A 133 28.14 -44.59 -24.59
N LEU A 134 27.05 -45.27 -24.97
CA LEU A 134 26.11 -44.77 -25.97
C LEU A 134 25.49 -43.43 -25.55
N VAL A 135 25.09 -43.29 -24.28
CA VAL A 135 24.58 -42.01 -23.73
C VAL A 135 25.66 -40.94 -23.76
N THR A 136 26.88 -41.25 -23.31
CA THR A 136 28.02 -40.31 -23.34
C THR A 136 28.31 -39.82 -24.76
N ASP A 137 28.34 -40.73 -25.72
CA ASP A 137 28.60 -40.41 -27.13
C ASP A 137 27.45 -39.57 -27.75
N ALA A 138 26.19 -39.86 -27.41
CA ALA A 138 25.04 -39.11 -27.92
C ALA A 138 25.00 -37.65 -27.43
N LEU A 139 25.51 -37.41 -26.22
CA LEU A 139 25.64 -36.08 -25.61
C LEU A 139 26.96 -35.38 -25.98
N ALA A 140 27.89 -36.04 -26.69
CA ALA A 140 29.15 -35.44 -27.10
C ALA A 140 28.95 -34.51 -28.32
N PRO A 141 29.64 -33.36 -28.39
CA PRO A 141 29.56 -32.48 -29.55
C PRO A 141 29.98 -33.20 -30.84
N VAL A 142 29.20 -33.02 -31.90
CA VAL A 142 29.50 -33.57 -33.22
C VAL A 142 30.36 -32.56 -34.01
N PRO A 143 31.42 -32.98 -34.72
CA PRO A 143 32.21 -32.08 -35.54
C PRO A 143 31.36 -31.32 -36.56
N ASN A 144 31.53 -29.99 -36.62
CA ASN A 144 30.79 -29.11 -37.54
C ASN A 144 31.74 -28.28 -38.43
N PRO A 145 32.53 -28.91 -39.32
CA PRO A 145 33.55 -28.23 -40.12
C PRO A 145 32.95 -27.21 -41.11
N HIS A 146 31.72 -27.44 -41.56
CA HIS A 146 31.01 -26.58 -42.51
C HIS A 146 30.16 -25.49 -41.85
N LYS A 147 30.19 -25.38 -40.51
CA LYS A 147 29.39 -24.42 -39.73
C LYS A 147 27.89 -24.48 -40.04
N ASP A 148 27.36 -25.69 -40.22
CA ASP A 148 25.92 -25.92 -40.37
C ASP A 148 25.19 -25.45 -39.10
N GLN A 149 24.17 -24.61 -39.27
CA GLN A 149 23.43 -24.02 -38.17
C GLN A 149 22.63 -25.06 -37.37
N ALA A 150 22.05 -26.08 -38.01
CA ALA A 150 21.29 -27.13 -37.33
C ALA A 150 22.20 -28.01 -36.46
N ILE A 151 23.42 -28.28 -36.92
CA ILE A 151 24.43 -29.00 -36.13
C ILE A 151 24.90 -28.13 -34.97
N ALA A 152 25.11 -26.83 -35.18
CA ALA A 152 25.50 -25.91 -34.12
C ALA A 152 24.43 -25.84 -33.02
N GLU A 153 23.16 -25.74 -33.39
CA GLU A 153 22.03 -25.74 -32.45
C GLU A 153 21.92 -27.05 -31.68
N THR A 154 22.01 -28.19 -32.37
CA THR A 154 22.00 -29.51 -31.73
C THR A 154 23.20 -29.69 -30.78
N ASN A 155 24.37 -29.17 -31.13
CA ASN A 155 25.55 -29.20 -30.25
C ASN A 155 25.38 -28.30 -29.02
N ASN A 156 24.69 -27.16 -29.13
CA ASN A 156 24.37 -26.33 -27.98
C ASN A 156 23.44 -27.07 -27.00
N ILE A 157 22.46 -27.80 -27.54
CA ILE A 157 21.56 -28.66 -26.75
C ILE A 157 22.37 -29.76 -26.06
N ARG A 158 23.24 -30.47 -26.79
CA ARG A 158 24.14 -31.50 -26.23
C ARG A 158 25.01 -30.98 -25.09
N ALA A 159 25.68 -29.84 -25.30
CA ALA A 159 26.54 -29.22 -24.30
C ALA A 159 25.75 -28.83 -23.03
N SER A 160 24.53 -28.35 -23.21
CA SER A 160 23.67 -27.96 -22.08
C SER A 160 23.09 -29.17 -21.35
N LEU A 161 22.67 -30.22 -22.07
CA LEU A 161 22.25 -31.48 -21.44
C LEU A 161 23.40 -32.12 -20.68
N ALA A 162 24.63 -32.08 -21.20
CA ALA A 162 25.79 -32.59 -20.49
C ALA A 162 26.06 -31.83 -19.17
N SER A 163 25.74 -30.53 -19.11
CA SER A 163 25.92 -29.72 -17.89
C SER A 163 24.80 -29.91 -16.86
N ILE A 164 23.56 -30.13 -17.32
CA ILE A 164 22.38 -30.35 -16.48
C ILE A 164 22.32 -31.80 -15.99
N ALA A 165 22.60 -32.75 -16.88
CA ALA A 165 22.48 -34.17 -16.64
C ALA A 165 23.80 -34.80 -16.19
N ARG A 166 24.47 -34.16 -15.20
CA ARG A 166 25.73 -34.64 -14.59
C ARG A 166 25.63 -36.07 -14.05
N ASN A 167 24.42 -36.56 -13.76
CA ASN A 167 24.10 -37.94 -13.39
C ASN A 167 23.29 -38.68 -14.47
N SER A 168 23.66 -38.56 -15.75
CA SER A 168 23.03 -39.34 -16.83
C SER A 168 23.42 -40.80 -16.72
N THR A 169 22.44 -41.67 -16.46
CA THR A 169 22.64 -43.12 -16.42
C THR A 169 22.00 -43.79 -17.62
N GLY A 170 22.73 -44.64 -18.33
CA GLY A 170 22.21 -45.48 -19.41
C GLY A 170 21.85 -46.86 -18.89
N PHE A 171 20.64 -47.34 -19.21
CA PHE A 171 20.18 -48.68 -18.87
C PHE A 171 19.47 -49.30 -20.07
N SER A 172 19.62 -50.60 -20.30
CA SER A 172 18.90 -51.29 -21.37
C SER A 172 18.07 -52.47 -20.90
N LEU A 173 16.98 -52.68 -21.63
CA LEU A 173 16.08 -53.81 -21.45
C LEU A 173 16.07 -54.64 -22.73
N PRO A 174 16.36 -55.96 -22.66
CA PRO A 174 16.19 -56.83 -23.82
C PRO A 174 14.70 -56.96 -24.16
N GLN A 175 14.38 -57.56 -25.30
CA GLN A 175 12.99 -57.80 -25.65
C GLN A 175 12.35 -58.79 -24.66
N PRO A 176 11.21 -58.46 -24.01
CA PRO A 176 10.58 -59.32 -23.00
C PRO A 176 9.98 -60.60 -23.59
N HIS A 177 9.36 -60.50 -24.76
CA HIS A 177 8.71 -61.61 -25.45
C HIS A 177 8.55 -61.27 -26.95
N LEU A 178 8.41 -62.29 -27.80
CA LEU A 178 8.21 -62.12 -29.25
C LEU A 178 6.82 -61.54 -29.56
N ASP A 179 5.78 -62.07 -28.92
CA ASP A 179 4.42 -61.56 -29.00
C ASP A 179 4.24 -60.36 -28.05
N ARG A 180 4.23 -59.16 -28.61
CA ARG A 180 4.25 -57.89 -27.86
C ARG A 180 2.88 -57.49 -27.32
N THR A 181 1.79 -57.95 -27.91
CA THR A 181 0.44 -57.56 -27.49
C THR A 181 0.00 -58.30 -26.24
N LYS A 182 0.59 -59.47 -25.96
CA LYS A 182 0.25 -60.31 -24.80
C LYS A 182 1.02 -59.97 -23.52
N LEU A 183 1.93 -58.99 -23.53
CA LEU A 183 2.83 -58.74 -22.40
C LEU A 183 2.15 -58.55 -21.04
N CYS A 184 0.89 -58.09 -21.01
CA CYS A 184 0.12 -57.89 -19.78
C CYS A 184 -0.51 -59.18 -19.24
N GLU A 185 -0.69 -60.18 -20.11
CA GLU A 185 -1.30 -61.48 -19.78
C GLU A 185 -0.24 -62.50 -19.35
N LEU A 186 1.02 -62.27 -19.74
CA LEU A 186 2.14 -63.15 -19.45
C LEU A 186 2.63 -62.96 -18.00
N GLY A 187 2.86 -64.08 -17.31
CA GLY A 187 3.58 -64.08 -16.03
C GLY A 187 5.10 -64.09 -16.24
N ASP A 188 5.87 -63.75 -15.19
CA ASP A 188 7.33 -63.66 -15.24
C ASP A 188 8.03 -64.92 -15.79
N ALA A 189 7.49 -66.11 -15.55
CA ALA A 189 8.02 -67.37 -16.06
C ALA A 189 7.91 -67.54 -17.59
N GLN A 190 7.04 -66.75 -18.24
CA GLN A 190 6.82 -66.78 -19.69
C GLN A 190 7.61 -65.68 -20.42
N LEU A 191 8.30 -64.81 -19.67
CA LEU A 191 9.14 -63.76 -20.22
C LEU A 191 10.58 -64.24 -20.37
N GLU A 192 11.34 -63.56 -21.23
CA GLU A 192 12.78 -63.78 -21.38
C GLU A 192 13.48 -63.64 -20.00
N PRO A 193 14.18 -64.67 -19.49
CA PRO A 193 14.78 -64.62 -18.16
C PRO A 193 15.75 -63.46 -17.98
N LYS A 194 16.51 -63.12 -19.03
CA LYS A 194 17.40 -61.95 -19.03
C LYS A 194 16.62 -60.64 -18.88
N TYR A 195 15.43 -60.54 -19.47
CA TYR A 195 14.56 -59.39 -19.31
C TYR A 195 14.06 -59.26 -17.87
N VAL A 196 13.60 -60.35 -17.26
CA VAL A 196 13.11 -60.34 -15.87
C VAL A 196 14.19 -59.85 -14.91
N ALA A 197 15.42 -60.39 -15.05
CA ALA A 197 16.57 -59.97 -14.26
C ALA A 197 16.91 -58.47 -14.46
N GLN A 198 16.95 -57.99 -15.70
CA GLN A 198 17.22 -56.57 -16.01
C GLN A 198 16.10 -55.64 -15.53
N ARG A 199 14.84 -56.04 -15.68
CA ARG A 199 13.68 -55.29 -15.18
C ARG A 199 13.76 -55.13 -13.66
N ASP A 200 14.15 -56.17 -12.93
CA ASP A 200 14.26 -56.10 -11.48
C ASP A 200 15.48 -55.27 -11.04
N ALA A 201 16.60 -55.34 -11.78
CA ALA A 201 17.72 -54.42 -11.60
C ALA A 201 17.32 -52.95 -11.85
N LEU A 202 16.52 -52.68 -12.88
CA LEU A 202 16.01 -51.34 -13.17
C LEU A 202 15.14 -50.80 -12.03
N LYS A 203 14.26 -51.62 -11.45
CA LYS A 203 13.45 -51.22 -10.30
C LYS A 203 14.33 -50.78 -9.12
N GLN A 204 15.39 -51.52 -8.83
CA GLN A 204 16.34 -51.17 -7.77
C GLN A 204 17.08 -49.87 -8.09
N LEU A 205 17.55 -49.72 -9.34
CA LEU A 205 18.25 -48.52 -9.79
C LEU A 205 17.38 -47.27 -9.65
N VAL A 206 16.10 -47.34 -10.07
CA VAL A 206 15.14 -46.23 -9.93
C VAL A 206 14.96 -45.85 -8.47
N LEU A 207 14.78 -46.81 -7.55
CA LEU A 207 14.64 -46.52 -6.12
C LEU A 207 15.91 -45.94 -5.50
N GLN A 208 17.09 -46.33 -5.98
CA GLN A 208 18.37 -45.79 -5.53
C GLN A 208 18.61 -44.36 -6.02
N GLN A 209 18.27 -44.08 -7.29
CA GLN A 209 18.50 -42.77 -7.93
C GLN A 209 17.39 -41.75 -7.66
N ALA A 210 16.19 -42.19 -7.26
CA ALA A 210 15.09 -41.32 -6.88
C ALA A 210 15.44 -40.54 -5.60
N GLY A 211 16.05 -39.36 -5.81
CA GLY A 211 16.34 -38.38 -4.77
C GLY A 211 15.08 -37.68 -4.27
N GLN A 212 15.20 -37.04 -3.10
CA GLN A 212 14.21 -36.06 -2.67
C GLN A 212 14.24 -34.87 -3.64
N LYS A 213 13.08 -34.41 -4.11
CA LYS A 213 13.01 -33.24 -4.95
C LYS A 213 13.25 -32.00 -4.10
N VAL A 214 14.22 -31.16 -4.47
CA VAL A 214 14.53 -29.91 -3.79
C VAL A 214 14.14 -28.74 -4.71
N VAL A 215 13.42 -27.77 -4.13
CA VAL A 215 12.89 -26.58 -4.80
C VAL A 215 13.11 -25.41 -3.85
N GLY A 216 13.98 -24.46 -4.21
CA GLY A 216 14.35 -23.35 -3.34
C GLY A 216 15.19 -23.77 -2.13
N GLY A 217 16.04 -24.79 -2.25
CA GLY A 217 16.86 -25.31 -1.14
C GLY A 217 16.09 -26.11 -0.08
N GLU A 218 14.77 -26.24 -0.24
CA GLU A 218 13.91 -27.02 0.64
C GLU A 218 13.35 -28.27 -0.05
N VAL A 219 13.12 -29.33 0.73
CA VAL A 219 12.52 -30.56 0.24
C VAL A 219 11.05 -30.30 -0.12
N LEU A 220 10.68 -30.68 -1.35
CA LEU A 220 9.34 -30.49 -1.88
C LEU A 220 8.35 -31.42 -1.19
N THR A 221 7.34 -30.84 -0.54
CA THR A 221 6.23 -31.58 0.07
C THR A 221 5.08 -31.73 -0.92
N GLY A 222 4.15 -32.67 -0.67
CA GLY A 222 2.97 -32.86 -1.53
C GLY A 222 2.12 -31.59 -1.71
N LYS A 223 1.94 -30.79 -0.63
CA LYS A 223 1.22 -29.51 -0.70
C LYS A 223 1.90 -28.51 -1.64
N ARG A 224 3.23 -28.39 -1.56
CA ARG A 224 4.00 -27.49 -2.43
C ARG A 224 4.04 -27.99 -3.86
N LEU A 225 4.17 -29.30 -4.08
CA LEU A 225 4.09 -29.90 -5.40
C LEU A 225 2.74 -29.58 -6.07
N ALA A 226 1.62 -29.74 -5.34
CA ALA A 226 0.30 -29.40 -5.86
C ALA A 226 0.17 -27.92 -6.23
N ALA A 227 0.66 -27.00 -5.39
CA ALA A 227 0.66 -25.57 -5.68
C ALA A 227 1.52 -25.23 -6.91
N LEU A 228 2.72 -25.81 -7.00
CA LEU A 228 3.61 -25.65 -8.16
C LEU A 228 2.94 -26.14 -9.45
N LEU A 229 2.28 -27.30 -9.43
CA LEU A 229 1.56 -27.84 -10.59
C LEU A 229 0.40 -26.94 -11.00
N GLN A 230 -0.35 -26.39 -10.06
CA GLN A 230 -1.43 -25.45 -10.38
C GLN A 230 -0.91 -24.20 -11.10
N SER A 231 0.17 -23.59 -10.58
CA SER A 231 0.80 -22.43 -11.22
C SER A 231 1.37 -22.78 -12.60
N LEU A 232 2.07 -23.91 -12.74
CA LEU A 232 2.61 -24.39 -14.01
C LEU A 232 1.50 -24.60 -15.05
N VAL A 233 0.44 -25.31 -14.70
CA VAL A 233 -0.67 -25.61 -15.61
C VAL A 233 -1.43 -24.33 -15.98
N ALA A 234 -1.64 -23.42 -15.04
CA ALA A 234 -2.27 -22.12 -15.32
C ALA A 234 -1.45 -21.31 -16.33
N ALA A 235 -0.13 -21.25 -16.15
CA ALA A 235 0.78 -20.61 -17.09
C ALA A 235 0.74 -21.24 -18.50
N LEU A 236 0.78 -22.58 -18.58
CA LEU A 236 0.73 -23.30 -19.86
C LEU A 236 -0.63 -23.16 -20.57
N ASN A 237 -1.72 -23.03 -19.82
CA ASN A 237 -3.09 -22.91 -20.35
C ASN A 237 -3.46 -21.49 -20.79
N ALA A 238 -2.75 -20.45 -20.35
CA ALA A 238 -2.96 -19.05 -20.76
C ALA A 238 -2.63 -18.78 -22.26
N LYS A 239 -2.49 -19.84 -23.06
CA LYS A 239 -2.25 -19.88 -24.51
C LYS A 239 -0.98 -19.19 -25.02
N GLU A 240 -0.15 -18.60 -24.15
CA GLU A 240 0.92 -17.75 -24.67
C GLU A 240 2.18 -18.48 -25.17
N ILE A 241 2.68 -19.63 -24.68
CA ILE A 241 4.01 -20.05 -25.16
C ILE A 241 4.22 -21.58 -25.39
N PRO A 242 4.77 -21.99 -26.55
CA PRO A 242 5.29 -23.33 -26.84
C PRO A 242 6.77 -23.58 -26.46
N THR A 243 7.44 -22.64 -25.77
CA THR A 243 8.88 -22.70 -25.40
C THR A 243 9.13 -22.53 -23.89
N GLY A 244 10.29 -22.97 -23.40
CA GLY A 244 10.63 -22.90 -21.97
C GLY A 244 10.77 -21.46 -21.48
N ALA A 245 11.25 -20.57 -22.37
CA ALA A 245 11.38 -19.13 -22.15
C ALA A 245 10.06 -18.47 -21.71
N GLY A 246 8.95 -18.80 -22.38
CA GLY A 246 7.67 -18.19 -22.05
C GLY A 246 7.08 -18.61 -20.71
N LEU A 247 7.35 -19.84 -20.30
CA LEU A 247 6.94 -20.30 -18.98
C LEU A 247 7.61 -19.43 -17.91
N ILE A 248 8.90 -19.17 -18.04
CA ILE A 248 9.67 -18.30 -17.13
C ILE A 248 9.10 -16.87 -17.14
N ASP A 249 8.81 -16.32 -18.32
CA ASP A 249 8.22 -14.98 -18.45
C ASP A 249 6.88 -14.86 -17.71
N SER A 250 6.04 -15.89 -17.75
CA SER A 250 4.74 -15.88 -17.06
C SER A 250 4.88 -15.86 -15.53
N PHE A 251 5.77 -16.67 -14.97
CA PHE A 251 6.10 -16.65 -13.54
C PHE A 251 6.68 -15.29 -13.12
N ASN A 252 7.55 -14.73 -13.96
CA ASN A 252 8.17 -13.43 -13.72
C ASN A 252 7.15 -12.29 -13.74
N ARG A 253 6.17 -12.32 -14.65
CA ARG A 253 5.04 -11.37 -14.64
C ARG A 253 4.23 -11.48 -13.34
N GLU A 254 3.96 -12.71 -12.88
CA GLU A 254 3.28 -12.94 -11.60
C GLU A 254 4.10 -12.41 -10.41
N ALA A 255 5.41 -12.61 -10.42
CA ALA A 255 6.33 -12.11 -9.39
C ALA A 255 6.31 -10.57 -9.31
N VAL A 256 6.35 -9.87 -10.46
CA VAL A 256 6.21 -8.40 -10.52
C VAL A 256 4.86 -7.97 -9.95
N SER A 257 3.77 -8.66 -10.31
CA SER A 257 2.43 -8.33 -9.82
C SER A 257 2.31 -8.51 -8.30
N LYS A 258 2.84 -9.60 -7.73
CA LYS A 258 2.84 -9.86 -6.29
C LYS A 258 3.70 -8.87 -5.52
N ALA A 259 4.87 -8.52 -6.05
CA ALA A 259 5.74 -7.51 -5.46
C ALA A 259 5.07 -6.13 -5.41
N LEU A 260 4.37 -5.74 -6.49
CA LEU A 260 3.59 -4.51 -6.52
C LEU A 260 2.43 -4.53 -5.52
N ALA A 261 1.73 -5.66 -5.39
CA ALA A 261 0.67 -5.81 -4.39
C ALA A 261 1.21 -5.70 -2.96
N ALA A 262 2.38 -6.27 -2.68
CA ALA A 262 3.06 -6.13 -1.39
C ALA A 262 3.44 -4.67 -1.10
N PHE A 263 3.96 -3.94 -2.09
CA PHE A 263 4.22 -2.50 -1.98
C PHE A 263 2.97 -1.73 -1.57
N THR A 264 1.87 -1.91 -2.29
CA THR A 264 0.62 -1.18 -2.03
C THR A 264 0.06 -1.51 -0.65
N ALA A 265 0.05 -2.78 -0.26
CA ALA A 265 -0.43 -3.22 1.05
C ALA A 265 0.43 -2.66 2.19
N ALA A 266 1.76 -2.70 2.07
CA ALA A 266 2.68 -2.16 3.07
C ALA A 266 2.51 -0.64 3.23
N LEU A 267 2.34 0.09 2.12
CA LEU A 267 2.13 1.53 2.15
C LEU A 267 0.78 1.90 2.77
N ASP A 268 -0.28 1.16 2.45
CA ASP A 268 -1.63 1.38 3.01
C ASP A 268 -1.69 1.06 4.52
N GLN A 269 -0.95 0.06 4.99
CA GLN A 269 -0.87 -0.27 6.41
C GLN A 269 -0.01 0.71 7.20
N ALA A 270 1.05 1.26 6.59
CA ALA A 270 1.99 2.14 7.27
C ALA A 270 1.44 3.54 7.54
N VAL A 271 0.57 4.08 6.66
CA VAL A 271 0.09 5.46 6.76
C VAL A 271 -1.41 5.59 6.50
N GLN A 272 -2.08 6.35 7.38
CA GLN A 272 -3.43 6.86 7.14
C GLN A 272 -3.32 8.33 6.75
N LEU A 273 -3.81 8.67 5.56
CA LEU A 273 -3.73 10.03 5.04
C LEU A 273 -4.68 10.98 5.81
N PRO A 274 -4.37 12.30 5.89
CA PRO A 274 -3.13 12.94 5.42
C PRO A 274 -1.98 12.86 6.43
N VAL A 275 -0.74 12.80 5.91
CA VAL A 275 0.51 12.78 6.69
C VAL A 275 1.54 13.76 6.15
N ASP A 276 2.55 14.09 6.97
CA ASP A 276 3.70 14.87 6.54
C ASP A 276 4.55 14.11 5.51
N GLU A 277 5.15 14.83 4.57
CA GLU A 277 5.91 14.25 3.46
C GLU A 277 7.07 13.38 3.95
N ALA A 278 7.74 13.77 5.03
CA ALA A 278 8.84 12.99 5.61
C ALA A 278 8.39 11.59 6.10
N VAL A 279 7.17 11.49 6.63
CA VAL A 279 6.59 10.21 7.10
C VAL A 279 6.21 9.35 5.89
N LEU A 280 5.59 9.97 4.88
CA LEU A 280 5.25 9.28 3.64
C LEU A 280 6.50 8.77 2.90
N ASP A 281 7.57 9.56 2.86
CA ASP A 281 8.86 9.17 2.27
C ASP A 281 9.47 7.97 3.00
N GLN A 282 9.39 7.93 4.33
CA GLN A 282 9.89 6.82 5.12
C GLN A 282 9.06 5.55 4.90
N ALA A 283 7.73 5.67 4.87
CA ALA A 283 6.84 4.56 4.58
C ALA A 283 7.06 4.01 3.16
N GLU A 284 7.23 4.89 2.17
CA GLU A 284 7.52 4.52 0.79
C GLU A 284 8.85 3.76 0.68
N ARG A 285 9.92 4.23 1.34
CA ARG A 285 11.22 3.53 1.34
C ARG A 285 11.11 2.11 1.90
N ARG A 286 10.41 1.93 3.03
CA ARG A 286 10.20 0.61 3.65
C ARG A 286 9.36 -0.30 2.75
N ALA A 287 8.27 0.22 2.18
CA ALA A 287 7.43 -0.54 1.26
C ALA A 287 8.19 -0.95 -0.01
N ARG A 288 9.09 -0.11 -0.52
CA ARG A 288 9.99 -0.44 -1.64
C ARG A 288 10.94 -1.58 -1.29
N GLU A 289 11.55 -1.55 -0.11
CA GLU A 289 12.44 -2.62 0.35
C GLU A 289 11.70 -3.96 0.48
N GLU A 290 10.48 -3.96 1.02
CA GLU A 290 9.64 -5.15 1.14
C GLU A 290 9.24 -5.71 -0.23
N ALA A 291 8.79 -4.86 -1.15
CA ALA A 291 8.46 -5.26 -2.51
C ALA A 291 9.66 -5.85 -3.26
N LEU A 292 10.85 -5.26 -3.08
CA LEU A 292 12.09 -5.80 -3.65
C LEU A 292 12.48 -7.15 -3.03
N SER A 293 12.21 -7.37 -1.74
CA SER A 293 12.43 -8.67 -1.10
C SER A 293 11.51 -9.74 -1.71
N VAL A 294 10.20 -9.46 -1.79
CA VAL A 294 9.21 -10.37 -2.39
C VAL A 294 9.54 -10.66 -3.85
N PHE A 295 9.96 -9.64 -4.61
CA PHE A 295 10.37 -9.80 -6.00
C PHE A 295 11.57 -10.74 -6.13
N LYS A 296 12.64 -10.52 -5.34
CA LYS A 296 13.86 -11.34 -5.39
C LYS A 296 13.62 -12.79 -4.98
N GLU A 297 12.70 -13.04 -4.05
CA GLU A 297 12.33 -14.41 -3.63
C GLU A 297 11.57 -15.19 -4.71
N GLN A 298 10.87 -14.50 -5.61
CA GLN A 298 9.99 -15.13 -6.60
C GLN A 298 10.50 -15.05 -8.04
N LEU A 299 11.54 -14.26 -8.30
CA LEU A 299 12.11 -14.07 -9.63
C LEU A 299 12.79 -15.34 -10.15
N LEU A 300 12.54 -15.67 -11.42
CA LEU A 300 13.15 -16.80 -12.12
C LEU A 300 14.06 -16.32 -13.26
N GLY A 301 15.30 -16.84 -13.30
CA GLY A 301 16.25 -16.58 -14.38
C GLY A 301 17.00 -15.24 -14.33
N CYS A 302 18.22 -15.20 -14.83
CA CYS A 302 19.12 -14.03 -14.73
C CYS A 302 19.01 -13.05 -15.90
N ARG A 303 18.69 -13.54 -17.11
CA ARG A 303 18.79 -12.74 -18.36
C ARG A 303 17.84 -11.55 -18.41
N GLN A 304 16.69 -11.63 -17.74
CA GLN A 304 15.66 -10.59 -17.75
C GLN A 304 15.53 -9.86 -16.40
N ALA A 305 16.34 -10.21 -15.40
CA ALA A 305 16.20 -9.71 -14.04
C ALA A 305 16.23 -8.17 -13.99
N GLU A 306 17.17 -7.54 -14.69
CA GLU A 306 17.30 -6.08 -14.75
C GLU A 306 16.09 -5.42 -15.42
N ALA A 307 15.59 -5.99 -16.53
CA ALA A 307 14.44 -5.45 -17.24
C ALA A 307 13.15 -5.55 -16.41
N LEU A 308 12.96 -6.68 -15.72
CA LEU A 308 11.80 -6.91 -14.84
C LEU A 308 11.87 -6.05 -13.58
N GLN A 309 13.06 -5.85 -13.00
CA GLN A 309 13.24 -4.94 -11.88
C GLN A 309 12.92 -3.50 -12.30
N ALA A 310 13.37 -3.06 -13.47
CA ALA A 310 13.02 -1.74 -14.01
C ALA A 310 11.50 -1.59 -14.23
N GLN A 311 10.83 -2.66 -14.67
CA GLN A 311 9.37 -2.68 -14.79
C GLN A 311 8.67 -2.55 -13.43
N LEU A 312 9.15 -3.26 -12.40
CA LEU A 312 8.65 -3.13 -11.04
C LEU A 312 8.87 -1.71 -10.50
N ASP A 313 10.07 -1.14 -10.66
CA ASP A 313 10.40 0.21 -10.20
C ASP A 313 9.51 1.27 -10.85
N ALA A 314 9.21 1.13 -12.14
CA ALA A 314 8.28 2.00 -12.86
C ALA A 314 6.85 1.88 -12.31
N ALA A 315 6.36 0.66 -12.05
CA ALA A 315 5.04 0.42 -11.49
C ALA A 315 4.91 0.96 -10.05
N VAL A 316 5.90 0.71 -9.20
CA VAL A 316 5.97 1.22 -7.83
C VAL A 316 6.01 2.75 -7.82
N THR A 317 6.78 3.36 -8.72
CA THR A 317 6.85 4.83 -8.83
C THR A 317 5.50 5.44 -9.24
N LYS A 318 4.75 4.75 -10.10
CA LYS A 318 3.40 5.16 -10.48
C LYS A 318 2.44 5.12 -9.28
N GLU A 319 2.43 4.03 -8.51
CA GLU A 319 1.59 3.90 -7.32
C GLU A 319 1.98 4.88 -6.21
N ALA A 320 3.28 5.07 -5.96
CA ALA A 320 3.78 6.07 -5.02
C ALA A 320 3.31 7.48 -5.38
N LYS A 321 3.35 7.86 -6.66
CA LYS A 321 2.84 9.14 -7.15
C LYS A 321 1.33 9.29 -6.93
N ALA A 322 0.56 8.23 -7.15
CA ALA A 322 -0.87 8.22 -6.88
C ALA A 322 -1.14 8.46 -5.38
N LYS A 323 -0.43 7.77 -4.48
CA LYS A 323 -0.56 7.96 -3.03
C LYS A 323 -0.18 9.37 -2.58
N ARG A 324 0.89 9.96 -3.12
CA ARG A 324 1.27 11.36 -2.85
C ARG A 324 0.19 12.36 -3.29
N THR A 325 -0.41 12.12 -4.45
CA THR A 325 -1.50 12.97 -4.95
C THR A 325 -2.74 12.88 -4.07
N ALA A 326 -3.08 11.69 -3.59
CA ALA A 326 -4.14 11.49 -2.60
C ALA A 326 -3.82 12.21 -1.28
N ASN A 327 -2.58 12.11 -0.79
CA ASN A 327 -2.13 12.81 0.43
C ASN A 327 -2.29 14.32 0.31
N GLN A 328 -1.90 14.89 -0.84
CA GLN A 328 -2.08 16.32 -1.12
C GLN A 328 -3.55 16.71 -1.13
N ALA A 329 -4.41 15.92 -1.76
CA ALA A 329 -5.84 16.20 -1.84
C ALA A 329 -6.50 16.18 -0.45
N GLU A 330 -6.23 15.16 0.36
CA GLU A 330 -6.78 15.07 1.72
C GLU A 330 -6.24 16.15 2.65
N SER A 331 -4.94 16.45 2.57
CA SER A 331 -4.32 17.55 3.30
C SER A 331 -4.98 18.89 2.97
N ASN A 332 -5.24 19.15 1.68
CA ASN A 332 -5.96 20.34 1.24
C ASN A 332 -7.36 20.41 1.86
N VAL A 333 -8.13 19.32 1.85
CA VAL A 333 -9.49 19.28 2.41
C VAL A 333 -9.49 19.58 3.91
N VAL A 334 -8.62 18.93 4.69
CA VAL A 334 -8.52 19.14 6.14
C VAL A 334 -8.10 20.57 6.46
N CYS A 335 -7.05 21.07 5.81
CA CYS A 335 -6.54 22.41 6.05
C CYS A 335 -7.54 23.51 5.63
N GLN A 336 -8.20 23.37 4.48
CA GLN A 336 -9.23 24.32 4.03
C GLN A 336 -10.45 24.32 4.95
N ALA A 337 -10.87 23.16 5.47
CA ALA A 337 -11.98 23.10 6.42
C ALA A 337 -11.69 23.89 7.70
N HIS A 338 -10.46 23.80 8.21
CA HIS A 338 -10.01 24.57 9.37
C HIS A 338 -9.83 26.07 9.06
N GLU A 339 -9.28 26.41 7.90
CA GLU A 339 -9.18 27.78 7.39
C GLU A 339 -10.56 28.45 7.30
N MET A 340 -11.53 27.81 6.64
CA MET A 340 -12.90 28.31 6.52
C MET A 340 -13.61 28.43 7.86
N LYS A 341 -13.40 27.48 8.78
CA LYS A 341 -13.95 27.56 10.14
C LYS A 341 -13.41 28.79 10.88
N CYS A 342 -12.12 29.09 10.70
CA CYS A 342 -11.50 30.28 11.24
C CYS A 342 -12.12 31.56 10.69
N ALA A 343 -12.18 31.66 9.35
CA ALA A 343 -12.72 32.81 8.66
C ALA A 343 -14.17 33.09 9.07
N LYS A 344 -15.00 32.05 9.17
CA LYS A 344 -16.40 32.16 9.63
C LYS A 344 -16.52 32.67 11.07
N GLN A 345 -15.64 32.23 11.97
CA GLN A 345 -15.60 32.72 13.35
C GLN A 345 -15.22 34.20 13.42
N LEU A 346 -14.22 34.63 12.64
CA LEU A 346 -13.80 36.02 12.57
C LEU A 346 -14.89 36.93 11.97
N ALA A 347 -15.50 36.50 10.86
CA ALA A 347 -16.58 37.25 10.19
C ALA A 347 -17.82 37.41 11.09
N GLY A 348 -18.20 36.36 11.83
CA GLY A 348 -19.32 36.42 12.77
C GLY A 348 -19.13 37.45 13.89
N MET A 349 -17.90 37.71 14.32
CA MET A 349 -17.60 38.73 15.33
C MET A 349 -17.68 40.16 14.79
N ALA A 350 -17.29 40.39 13.53
CA ALA A 350 -17.44 41.69 12.89
C ALA A 350 -18.92 42.10 12.72
N GLY A 351 -19.81 41.12 12.52
CA GLY A 351 -21.25 41.33 12.35
C GLY A 351 -22.07 41.42 13.65
N ALA A 352 -21.50 41.13 14.81
CA ALA A 352 -22.26 41.13 16.07
C ALA A 352 -22.63 42.57 16.53
N LEU A 353 -23.83 42.71 17.12
CA LEU A 353 -24.33 43.98 17.68
C LEU A 353 -23.55 44.44 18.92
N GLN A 354 -22.98 43.50 19.69
CA GLN A 354 -22.08 43.83 20.79
C GLN A 354 -20.66 43.89 20.24
N ILE A 355 -20.04 45.06 20.33
CA ILE A 355 -18.70 45.33 19.82
C ILE A 355 -17.69 44.51 20.65
N PRO A 356 -17.08 43.44 20.09
CA PRO A 356 -15.99 42.75 20.76
C PRO A 356 -14.79 43.69 20.82
N SER A 357 -14.03 43.69 21.91
CA SER A 357 -12.79 44.48 21.97
C SER A 357 -11.74 43.93 21.02
N MET A 358 -10.75 44.76 20.65
CA MET A 358 -9.66 44.33 19.76
C MET A 358 -8.90 43.14 20.35
N ARG A 359 -8.74 43.13 21.68
CA ARG A 359 -8.12 42.02 22.43
C ARG A 359 -8.89 40.71 22.31
N GLN A 360 -10.23 40.75 22.35
CA GLN A 360 -11.05 39.54 22.19
C GLN A 360 -10.94 38.99 20.77
N PHE A 361 -10.92 39.87 19.76
CA PHE A 361 -10.74 39.48 18.37
C PHE A 361 -9.38 38.79 18.13
N GLU A 362 -8.29 39.37 18.64
CA GLU A 362 -6.94 38.79 18.57
C GLU A 362 -6.83 37.46 19.34
N GLY A 363 -7.40 37.38 20.54
CA GLY A 363 -7.40 36.14 21.33
C GLY A 363 -8.13 34.98 20.65
N ARG A 364 -9.23 35.27 19.94
CA ARG A 364 -9.98 34.26 19.17
C ARG A 364 -9.21 33.79 17.94
N TYR A 365 -8.52 34.69 17.25
CA TYR A 365 -7.62 34.31 16.17
C TYR A 365 -6.49 33.40 16.67
N ALA A 366 -5.86 33.74 17.80
CA ALA A 366 -4.80 32.91 18.39
C ALA A 366 -5.29 31.48 18.71
N ALA A 367 -6.48 31.34 19.29
CA ALA A 367 -7.10 30.04 19.56
C ALA A 367 -7.38 29.25 18.27
N CYS A 368 -7.81 29.95 17.22
CA CYS A 368 -8.03 29.35 15.92
C CYS A 368 -6.72 28.90 15.26
N LEU A 369 -5.68 29.74 15.30
CA LEU A 369 -4.35 29.42 14.77
C LEU A 369 -3.77 28.19 15.44
N ALA A 370 -3.87 28.10 16.78
CA ALA A 370 -3.45 26.91 17.52
C ALA A 370 -4.22 25.65 17.07
N THR A 371 -5.53 25.77 16.80
CA THR A 371 -6.34 24.65 16.29
C THR A 371 -5.95 24.26 14.87
N PHE A 372 -5.64 25.24 14.02
CA PHE A 372 -5.17 25.02 12.66
C PHE A 372 -3.81 24.30 12.66
N GLU A 373 -2.84 24.80 13.43
CA GLU A 373 -1.51 24.18 13.53
C GLU A 373 -1.54 22.76 14.07
N ALA A 374 -2.48 22.45 14.97
CA ALA A 374 -2.65 21.13 15.54
C ALA A 374 -3.35 20.12 14.60
N LYS A 375 -4.19 20.58 13.66
CA LYS A 375 -5.05 19.71 12.85
C LYS A 375 -4.76 19.71 11.35
N CYS A 376 -4.15 20.77 10.83
CA CYS A 376 -3.72 20.85 9.44
C CYS A 376 -2.35 20.16 9.32
N VAL A 377 -2.38 18.95 8.77
CA VAL A 377 -1.21 18.08 8.59
C VAL A 377 -0.97 17.85 7.09
N GLY A 378 0.30 17.68 6.71
CA GLY A 378 0.68 17.38 5.35
C GLY A 378 1.05 18.60 4.49
N PRO A 379 1.25 18.39 3.18
CA PRO A 379 1.89 19.36 2.30
C PRO A 379 1.06 20.64 2.07
N ALA A 380 -0.25 20.61 2.31
CA ALA A 380 -1.10 21.80 2.19
C ALA A 380 -0.87 22.82 3.32
N ARG A 381 -0.17 22.46 4.39
CA ARG A 381 -0.05 23.27 5.61
C ARG A 381 0.57 24.64 5.38
N SER A 382 1.71 24.70 4.69
CA SER A 382 2.41 25.96 4.42
C SER A 382 1.53 26.92 3.60
N SER A 383 1.01 26.44 2.47
CA SER A 383 0.15 27.25 1.60
C SER A 383 -1.13 27.72 2.29
N SER A 384 -1.72 26.89 3.15
CA SER A 384 -2.94 27.23 3.87
C SER A 384 -2.68 28.18 5.04
N ALA A 385 -1.51 28.08 5.68
CA ALA A 385 -1.07 29.01 6.71
C ALA A 385 -0.87 30.43 6.13
N GLU A 386 -0.25 30.54 4.96
CA GLU A 386 -0.07 31.83 4.26
C GLU A 386 -1.42 32.49 3.92
N ARG A 387 -2.37 31.72 3.37
CA ARG A 387 -3.73 32.22 3.09
C ARG A 387 -4.46 32.66 4.36
N LEU A 388 -4.36 31.87 5.43
CA LEU A 388 -4.96 32.22 6.72
C LEU A 388 -4.37 33.51 7.29
N GLN A 389 -3.05 33.69 7.20
CA GLN A 389 -2.37 34.90 7.66
C GLN A 389 -2.76 36.13 6.83
N LEU A 390 -2.91 35.98 5.52
CA LEU A 390 -3.39 37.05 4.64
C LEU A 390 -4.83 37.44 5.02
N ALA A 391 -5.73 36.45 5.15
CA ALA A 391 -7.12 36.67 5.55
C ALA A 391 -7.22 37.35 6.92
N TRP A 392 -6.38 36.95 7.87
CA TRP A 392 -6.24 37.59 9.17
C TRP A 392 -5.83 39.06 9.05
N SER A 393 -4.81 39.37 8.25
CA SER A 393 -4.34 40.75 8.09
C SER A 393 -5.46 41.68 7.58
N GLN A 394 -6.25 41.20 6.62
CA GLN A 394 -7.38 41.92 6.06
C GLN A 394 -8.53 42.06 7.08
N ALA A 395 -8.91 40.97 7.74
CA ALA A 395 -9.96 40.97 8.75
C ALA A 395 -9.62 41.89 9.92
N ARG A 396 -8.35 41.92 10.36
CA ARG A 396 -7.88 42.81 11.44
C ARG A 396 -7.95 44.28 11.05
N MET A 397 -7.55 44.63 9.82
CA MET A 397 -7.64 46.01 9.34
C MET A 397 -9.10 46.46 9.25
N GLN A 398 -9.98 45.64 8.67
CA GLN A 398 -11.40 45.95 8.52
C GLN A 398 -12.09 46.08 9.87
N PHE A 399 -11.89 45.10 10.76
CA PHE A 399 -12.45 45.14 12.11
C PHE A 399 -11.97 46.36 12.91
N GLY A 400 -10.68 46.71 12.78
CA GLY A 400 -10.13 47.90 13.42
C GLY A 400 -10.77 49.20 12.91
N LYS A 401 -11.05 49.30 11.61
CA LYS A 401 -11.77 50.46 11.05
C LYS A 401 -13.21 50.52 11.57
N ASP A 402 -13.96 49.42 11.46
CA ASP A 402 -15.36 49.35 11.89
C ASP A 402 -15.52 49.60 13.40
N TYR A 403 -14.59 49.09 14.21
CA TYR A 403 -14.53 49.33 15.65
C TYR A 403 -14.35 50.82 15.96
N ASN A 404 -13.39 51.47 15.30
CA ASN A 404 -13.09 52.87 15.52
C ASN A 404 -14.23 53.78 15.04
N ASP A 405 -14.84 53.48 13.89
CA ASP A 405 -15.99 54.21 13.36
C ASP A 405 -17.18 54.12 14.35
N ARG A 406 -17.50 52.92 14.84
CA ARG A 406 -18.57 52.73 15.84
C ARG A 406 -18.26 53.41 17.17
N LEU A 407 -17.00 53.34 17.64
CA LEU A 407 -16.57 54.04 18.85
C LEU A 407 -16.72 55.55 18.71
N PHE A 408 -16.33 56.11 17.57
CA PHE A 408 -16.49 57.53 17.27
C PHE A 408 -17.96 57.95 17.28
N THR A 409 -18.84 57.22 16.58
CA THR A 409 -20.28 57.48 16.61
C THR A 409 -20.84 57.34 18.03
N GLY A 410 -20.40 56.34 18.80
CA GLY A 410 -20.81 56.15 20.19
C GLY A 410 -20.40 57.30 21.10
N LEU A 411 -19.17 57.80 20.96
CA LEU A 411 -18.67 58.96 21.72
C LEU A 411 -19.42 60.25 21.35
N LEU A 412 -19.75 60.46 20.07
CA LEU A 412 -20.58 61.59 19.64
C LEU A 412 -21.98 61.54 20.26
N VAL A 413 -22.65 60.37 20.20
CA VAL A 413 -23.98 60.19 20.81
C VAL A 413 -23.92 60.39 22.32
N ALA A 414 -22.87 59.88 22.99
CA ALA A 414 -22.67 60.08 24.42
C ALA A 414 -22.48 61.56 24.77
N ALA A 415 -21.66 62.29 24.01
CA ALA A 415 -21.44 63.72 24.22
C ALA A 415 -22.74 64.54 24.04
N VAL A 416 -23.56 64.20 23.05
CA VAL A 416 -24.90 64.82 22.87
C VAL A 416 -25.84 64.46 24.02
N ALA A 417 -25.86 63.21 24.46
CA ALA A 417 -26.67 62.78 25.60
C ALA A 417 -26.24 63.48 26.89
N ASP A 418 -24.94 63.65 27.12
CA ASP A 418 -24.39 64.39 28.26
C ASP A 418 -24.88 65.84 28.27
N ILE A 419 -24.88 66.53 27.11
CA ILE A 419 -25.44 67.89 27.00
C ILE A 419 -26.90 67.91 27.46
N VAL A 420 -27.73 66.97 26.99
CA VAL A 420 -29.15 66.90 27.37
C VAL A 420 -29.31 66.64 28.87
N ILE A 421 -28.56 65.69 29.43
CA ILE A 421 -28.65 65.33 30.85
C ILE A 421 -28.21 66.50 31.74
N PHE A 422 -27.06 67.12 31.46
CA PHE A 422 -26.54 68.20 32.30
C PHE A 422 -27.35 69.50 32.17
N ARG A 423 -27.98 69.74 31.02
CA ARG A 423 -28.87 70.90 30.82
C ARG A 423 -30.23 70.72 31.47
N PHE A 424 -30.87 69.56 31.30
CA PHE A 424 -32.26 69.38 31.69
C PHE A 424 -32.46 68.64 33.03
N VAL A 425 -31.53 67.76 33.42
CA VAL A 425 -31.67 66.91 34.63
C VAL A 425 -30.87 67.49 35.80
N ILE A 426 -29.57 67.71 35.61
CA ILE A 426 -28.64 68.06 36.71
C ILE A 426 -28.44 69.58 36.83
N LYS A 427 -28.67 70.35 35.74
CA LYS A 427 -28.49 71.81 35.64
C LYS A 427 -27.06 72.26 36.00
N ALA A 428 -26.06 71.58 35.47
CA ALA A 428 -24.64 71.88 35.69
C ALA A 428 -24.00 72.53 34.45
N ALA A 429 -23.95 73.87 34.43
CA ALA A 429 -23.49 74.64 33.26
C ALA A 429 -22.05 74.35 32.82
N LEU A 430 -21.14 74.06 33.76
CA LEU A 430 -19.74 73.71 33.43
C LEU A 430 -19.63 72.37 32.69
N LEU A 431 -20.46 71.39 33.05
CA LEU A 431 -20.47 70.08 32.41
C LEU A 431 -21.19 70.11 31.06
N GLU A 432 -22.21 70.97 30.90
CA GLU A 432 -22.81 71.27 29.60
C GLU A 432 -21.78 71.88 28.63
N ALA A 433 -21.00 72.86 29.08
CA ALA A 433 -19.94 73.46 28.27
C ALA A 433 -18.86 72.45 27.86
N ALA A 434 -18.50 71.51 28.75
CA ALA A 434 -17.58 70.42 28.44
C ALA A 434 -18.15 69.47 27.37
N GLY A 435 -19.45 69.15 27.41
CA GLY A 435 -20.13 68.36 26.38
C GLY A 435 -20.10 69.03 25.00
N TRP A 436 -20.37 70.34 24.94
CA TRP A 436 -20.26 71.11 23.69
C TRP A 436 -18.83 71.15 23.14
N LEU A 437 -17.84 71.36 24.01
CA LEU A 437 -16.43 71.30 23.62
C LEU A 437 -16.05 69.92 23.08
N ALA A 438 -16.56 68.84 23.67
CA ALA A 438 -16.32 67.48 23.19
C ALA A 438 -16.93 67.23 21.81
N VAL A 439 -18.16 67.69 21.54
CA VAL A 439 -18.79 67.57 20.22
C VAL A 439 -18.01 68.36 19.16
N VAL A 440 -17.69 69.62 19.45
CA VAL A 440 -16.89 70.49 18.57
C VAL A 440 -15.54 69.83 18.26
N PHE A 441 -14.87 69.30 19.28
CA PHE A 441 -13.61 68.60 19.10
C PHE A 441 -13.76 67.35 18.23
N LEU A 442 -14.74 66.48 18.50
CA LEU A 442 -14.95 65.26 17.73
C LEU A 442 -15.33 65.52 16.26
N GLU A 443 -16.09 66.57 15.96
CA GLU A 443 -16.47 66.94 14.59
C GLU A 443 -15.34 67.66 13.83
N LEU A 444 -14.65 68.62 14.44
CA LEU A 444 -13.61 69.40 13.75
C LEU A 444 -12.27 68.69 13.65
N TYR A 445 -11.92 67.84 14.62
CA TYR A 445 -10.60 67.20 14.68
C TYR A 445 -10.30 66.29 13.46
N PRO A 446 -11.23 65.45 12.96
CA PRO A 446 -11.02 64.70 11.72
C PRO A 446 -10.71 65.60 10.51
N HIS A 447 -11.33 66.78 10.43
CA HIS A 447 -11.13 67.74 9.33
C HIS A 447 -9.81 68.51 9.44
N LEU A 448 -9.32 68.76 10.67
CA LEU A 448 -8.05 69.43 10.93
C LEU A 448 -6.81 68.59 10.57
N LEU A 449 -6.96 67.26 10.46
CA LEU A 449 -5.88 66.32 10.14
C LEU A 449 -5.48 66.27 8.65
N GLY A 450 -6.13 67.07 7.79
CA GLY A 450 -5.67 67.40 6.44
C GLY A 450 -5.15 66.23 5.61
N GLY A 451 -6.03 65.44 5.01
CA GLY A 451 -5.80 64.55 3.85
C GLY A 451 -4.80 63.38 3.97
N ALA A 452 -3.78 63.45 4.83
CA ALA A 452 -2.67 62.49 4.88
C ALA A 452 -2.64 61.65 6.17
N GLY A 453 -3.33 62.06 7.24
CA GLY A 453 -3.36 61.35 8.51
C GLY A 453 -4.70 60.69 8.82
N ASN A 454 -4.70 59.38 9.10
CA ASN A 454 -5.86 58.71 9.68
C ASN A 454 -5.91 59.01 11.20
N MET A 455 -6.98 59.68 11.65
CA MET A 455 -7.23 60.02 13.06
C MET A 455 -7.00 58.84 14.01
N TYR A 456 -7.39 57.64 13.59
CA TYR A 456 -7.31 56.43 14.40
C TYR A 456 -5.88 55.98 14.72
N THR A 457 -4.88 56.50 14.02
CA THR A 457 -3.47 56.14 14.27
C THR A 457 -2.78 57.04 15.31
N THR A 458 -3.40 58.15 15.68
CA THR A 458 -2.87 59.13 16.63
C THR A 458 -2.78 58.59 18.07
N ARG A 459 -1.83 59.12 18.86
CA ARG A 459 -1.59 58.64 20.24
C ARG A 459 -2.77 58.87 21.16
N TRP A 460 -3.45 60.01 21.04
CA TRP A 460 -4.58 60.33 21.89
C TRP A 460 -5.79 59.43 21.59
N TRP A 461 -6.08 59.13 20.31
CA TRP A 461 -7.17 58.23 19.95
C TRP A 461 -6.94 56.82 20.49
N LYS A 462 -5.71 56.31 20.38
CA LYS A 462 -5.33 55.02 20.98
C LYS A 462 -5.52 55.01 22.50
N ALA A 463 -5.20 56.11 23.19
CA ALA A 463 -5.45 56.24 24.62
C ALA A 463 -6.95 56.26 24.93
N THR A 464 -7.75 57.02 24.18
CA THR A 464 -9.21 57.07 24.33
C THR A 464 -9.85 55.70 24.11
N ALA A 465 -9.46 54.98 23.05
CA ALA A 465 -9.94 53.64 22.77
C ALA A 465 -9.56 52.66 23.89
N ALA A 466 -8.34 52.73 24.44
CA ALA A 466 -7.91 51.88 25.55
C ALA A 466 -8.68 52.19 26.85
N VAL A 467 -8.93 53.46 27.15
CA VAL A 467 -9.76 53.88 28.29
C VAL A 467 -11.20 53.40 28.12
N TRP A 468 -11.76 53.54 26.91
CA TRP A 468 -13.08 53.04 26.60
C TRP A 468 -13.18 51.52 26.76
N GLU A 469 -12.21 50.75 26.26
CA GLU A 469 -12.17 49.30 26.46
C GLU A 469 -12.13 48.94 27.95
N ALA A 470 -11.34 49.65 28.76
CA ALA A 470 -11.28 49.43 30.21
C ALA A 470 -12.61 49.77 30.90
N LEU A 471 -13.26 50.87 30.51
CA LEU A 471 -14.56 51.28 31.03
C LEU A 471 -15.67 50.28 30.67
N VAL A 472 -15.71 49.81 29.43
CA VAL A 472 -16.69 48.81 28.99
C VAL A 472 -16.48 47.49 29.73
N LEU A 473 -15.24 47.05 29.92
CA LEU A 473 -14.94 45.85 30.70
C LEU A 473 -15.32 46.01 32.18
N LEU A 474 -15.17 47.21 32.74
CA LEU A 474 -15.53 47.50 34.14
C LEU A 474 -17.06 47.58 34.33
N LEU A 475 -17.77 48.23 33.41
CA LEU A 475 -19.22 48.44 33.50
C LEU A 475 -20.05 47.24 33.02
N PHE A 476 -19.54 46.46 32.07
CA PHE A 476 -20.28 45.40 31.38
C PHE A 476 -19.54 44.06 31.32
N GLY A 477 -18.34 43.94 31.90
CA GLY A 477 -17.65 42.65 32.07
C GLY A 477 -18.26 41.78 33.19
N ALA A 478 -17.61 40.65 33.49
CA ALA A 478 -18.11 39.64 34.43
C ALA A 478 -18.46 40.15 35.85
N GLY A 479 -17.89 41.30 36.27
CA GLY A 479 -18.19 41.97 37.55
C GLY A 479 -19.10 43.20 37.46
N GLY A 480 -19.49 43.63 36.25
CA GLY A 480 -20.23 44.89 36.03
C GLY A 480 -21.63 44.88 36.65
N LEU A 481 -22.27 43.71 36.70
CA LEU A 481 -23.61 43.55 37.27
C LEU A 481 -23.64 43.85 38.78
N LEU A 482 -22.58 43.49 39.51
CA LEU A 482 -22.42 43.84 40.93
C LEU A 482 -22.23 45.36 41.12
N LEU A 483 -21.50 45.99 40.19
CA LEU A 483 -21.30 47.44 40.16
C LEU A 483 -22.63 48.18 39.96
N TRP A 484 -23.43 47.81 38.97
CA TRP A 484 -24.75 48.39 38.73
C TRP A 484 -25.73 48.14 39.88
N VAL A 485 -25.76 46.94 40.46
CA VAL A 485 -26.59 46.61 41.62
C VAL A 485 -26.18 47.46 42.84
N SER A 486 -24.88 47.61 43.10
CA SER A 486 -24.38 48.42 44.22
C SER A 486 -24.73 49.91 44.06
N CYS A 487 -24.58 50.47 42.85
CA CYS A 487 -24.98 51.84 42.53
C CYS A 487 -26.50 52.02 42.66
N GLY A 488 -27.29 51.04 42.22
CA GLY A 488 -28.76 51.05 42.38
C GLY A 488 -29.19 51.04 43.85
N VAL A 489 -28.59 50.19 44.67
CA VAL A 489 -28.86 50.13 46.12
C VAL A 489 -28.46 51.45 46.79
N ALA A 490 -27.31 52.01 46.47
CA ALA A 490 -26.87 53.30 47.01
C ALA A 490 -27.81 54.46 46.63
N ALA A 491 -28.27 54.49 45.37
CA ALA A 491 -29.23 55.49 44.89
C ALA A 491 -30.59 55.38 45.60
N VAL A 492 -31.09 54.16 45.81
CA VAL A 492 -32.35 53.92 46.55
C VAL A 492 -32.21 54.35 48.01
N LEU A 493 -31.10 54.02 48.68
CA LEU A 493 -30.84 54.44 50.06
C LEU A 493 -30.70 55.97 50.19
N GLY A 494 -30.05 56.61 49.21
CA GLY A 494 -29.94 58.06 49.12
C GLY A 494 -31.30 58.73 48.93
N TRP A 495 -32.12 58.22 48.00
CA TRP A 495 -33.48 58.70 47.76
C TRP A 495 -34.38 58.54 48.99
N GLN A 496 -34.30 57.40 49.69
CA GLN A 496 -35.03 57.18 50.94
C GLN A 496 -34.61 58.17 52.04
N ARG A 497 -33.32 58.51 52.17
CA ARG A 497 -32.85 59.54 53.12
C ARG A 497 -33.38 60.93 52.78
N VAL A 498 -33.37 61.32 51.51
CA VAL A 498 -33.90 62.62 51.08
C VAL A 498 -35.41 62.68 51.28
N ARG A 499 -36.14 61.60 50.97
CA ARG A 499 -37.59 61.50 51.20
C ARG A 499 -37.95 61.58 52.68
N ARG A 500 -37.20 60.91 53.57
CA ARG A 500 -37.38 61.03 55.03
C ARG A 500 -37.13 62.45 55.53
N ARG A 501 -36.10 63.15 55.01
CA ARG A 501 -35.85 64.56 55.34
C ARG A 501 -36.95 65.49 54.84
N GLN A 502 -37.52 65.24 53.66
CA GLN A 502 -38.66 66.02 53.16
C GLN A 502 -39.96 65.72 53.92
N GLN A 503 -40.18 64.48 54.35
CA GLN A 503 -41.31 64.13 55.23
C GLN A 503 -41.18 64.77 56.63
N HIS A 504 -39.98 64.80 57.21
CA HIS A 504 -39.71 65.54 58.45
C HIS A 504 -39.97 67.04 58.31
N LYS A 505 -39.54 67.66 57.20
CA LYS A 505 -39.83 69.07 56.93
C LYS A 505 -41.33 69.35 56.75
N LYS A 506 -42.08 68.44 56.10
CA LYS A 506 -43.54 68.55 55.98
C LYS A 506 -44.25 68.36 57.33
N ALA A 507 -43.81 67.42 58.17
CA ALA A 507 -44.37 67.19 59.51
C ALA A 507 -44.20 68.40 60.45
N VAL A 508 -43.10 69.15 60.32
CA VAL A 508 -42.86 70.40 61.08
C VAL A 508 -43.75 71.56 60.60
N LEU A 509 -44.23 71.52 59.34
CA LEU A 509 -45.05 72.59 58.74
C LEU A 509 -46.57 72.35 58.85
N THR A 510 -47.04 71.22 59.38
CA THR A 510 -48.48 70.87 59.46
C THR A 510 -48.98 70.53 60.88
N SER A 511 -48.38 71.09 61.93
CA SER A 511 -48.95 71.05 63.28
C SER A 511 -50.04 72.13 63.44
N PRO A 512 -51.28 71.80 63.83
CA PRO A 512 -52.37 72.78 63.98
C PRO A 512 -52.26 73.59 65.28
N LEU A 513 -52.82 74.81 65.25
CA LEU A 513 -53.03 75.72 66.40
C LEU A 513 -53.94 75.10 67.50
N GLY A 514 -53.69 75.51 68.75
CA GLY A 514 -54.58 75.37 69.92
C GLY A 514 -53.76 75.45 71.22
N ASP A 515 -53.56 76.61 71.87
CA ASP A 515 -54.46 77.46 72.67
C ASP A 515 -54.37 77.19 74.19
N VAL A 516 -54.42 78.30 74.95
CA VAL A 516 -54.83 78.48 76.36
C VAL A 516 -53.80 78.43 77.51
N ARG A 517 -53.61 79.64 78.09
CA ARG A 517 -53.40 80.07 79.51
C ARG A 517 -52.08 79.77 80.22
N ASP A 518 -51.38 80.85 80.61
CA ASP A 518 -51.40 81.35 82.00
C ASP A 518 -50.84 82.80 82.08
N LEU A 519 -51.66 83.71 82.61
CA LEU A 519 -51.31 85.00 83.19
C LEU A 519 -52.12 85.11 84.47
N ASP A 520 -51.42 85.26 85.59
CA ASP A 520 -51.98 85.49 86.93
C ASP A 520 -52.61 86.90 87.07
N VAL A 521 -53.66 86.97 87.91
CA VAL A 521 -54.45 88.13 88.41
C VAL A 521 -55.65 88.56 87.58
#